data_AF-L9UFE3-F1
#
_entry.id   AF-L9UFE3-F1
#
_cell.length_a   1.000
_cell.length_b   1.000
_cell.length_c   1.000
_cell.angle_alpha   90.00
_cell.angle_beta   90.00
_cell.angle_gamma   90.00
#
_symmetry.space_group_name_H-M   'P 1'
#
loop_
_entity.id
_entity.type
_entity.pdbx_description
1 polymer ?
#
loop_
_entity_poly.entity_id
_entity_poly.type
_entity_poly.pdbx_seq_one_letter_code
_entity_poly.pdbx_strand_id
1 'polypeptide(L)'
;MKGLLASVIGILVIGLIATVVFAVTIFVISTGAGLAGYEPSADYVVLAAALIVVAVILTGGFTPRLSGNRDDGPEDGFDDRTFN
;
A
#
# COMPACT_ATOMS: atom_id res chain seq x y z
N MET A 1 12.43 -18.65 6.78
CA MET A 1 13.15 -17.71 5.87
C MET A 1 12.24 -17.13 4.77
N LYS A 2 11.44 -17.93 4.05
CA LYS A 2 10.54 -17.45 2.98
C LYS A 2 9.59 -16.31 3.38
N GLY A 3 9.00 -16.36 4.59
CA GLY A 3 8.10 -15.31 5.08
C GLY A 3 8.78 -13.96 5.36
N LEU A 4 10.05 -13.96 5.80
CA LEU A 4 10.79 -12.71 6.03
C LEU A 4 11.11 -12.03 4.70
N LEU A 5 11.57 -12.81 3.71
CA LEU A 5 11.84 -12.29 2.37
C LEU A 5 10.56 -11.69 1.74
N ALA A 6 9.43 -12.37 1.86
CA ALA A 6 8.15 -11.86 1.40
C ALA A 6 7.74 -10.54 2.08
N SER A 7 7.97 -10.43 3.41
CA SER A 7 7.72 -9.20 4.16
C SER A 7 8.59 -8.03 3.69
N VAL A 8 9.90 -8.26 3.50
CA VAL A 8 10.83 -7.22 3.02
C VAL A 8 10.41 -6.73 1.63
N ILE A 9 10.08 -7.64 0.72
CA ILE A 9 9.60 -7.28 -0.62
C ILE A 9 8.30 -6.49 -0.52
N GLY A 10 7.36 -6.90 0.34
CA GLY A 10 6.12 -6.18 0.59
C GLY A 10 6.36 -4.73 1.05
N ILE A 11 7.28 -4.52 2.00
CA ILE A 11 7.64 -3.18 2.50
C ILE A 11 8.27 -2.34 1.37
N LEU A 12 9.15 -2.92 0.57
CA LEU A 12 9.77 -2.21 -0.56
C LEU A 12 8.74 -1.79 -1.62
N VAL A 13 7.78 -2.67 -1.94
CA VAL A 13 6.69 -2.37 -2.87
C VAL A 13 5.82 -1.23 -2.33
N ILE A 14 5.44 -1.28 -1.05
CA ILE A 14 4.66 -0.20 -0.42
C ILE A 14 5.45 1.12 -0.44
N GLY A 15 6.75 1.08 -0.14
CA GLY A 15 7.61 2.28 -0.20
C GLY A 15 7.71 2.89 -1.60
N LEU A 16 7.81 2.05 -2.63
CA LEU A 16 7.83 2.49 -4.02
C LEU A 16 6.49 3.15 -4.42
N ILE A 17 5.38 2.50 -4.09
CA ILE A 17 4.03 3.05 -4.34
C ILE A 17 3.86 4.39 -3.61
N ALA A 18 4.24 4.45 -2.33
CA ALA A 18 4.18 5.68 -1.53
C ALA A 18 4.97 6.83 -2.18
N THR A 19 6.15 6.54 -2.75
CA THR A 19 6.98 7.54 -3.44
C THR A 19 6.28 8.11 -4.68
N VAL A 20 5.66 7.24 -5.49
CA VAL A 20 4.90 7.66 -6.68
C VAL A 20 3.70 8.52 -6.28
N VAL A 21 2.93 8.07 -5.28
CA VAL A 21 1.77 8.80 -4.77
C VAL A 21 2.18 10.16 -4.20
N PHE A 22 3.29 10.23 -3.47
CA PHE A 22 3.83 11.47 -2.94
C PHE A 22 4.14 12.49 -4.04
N ALA A 23 4.80 12.06 -5.12
CA ALA A 23 5.09 12.93 -6.27
C ALA A 23 3.80 13.46 -6.93
N VAL A 24 2.79 12.60 -7.12
CA VAL A 24 1.49 13.01 -7.65
C VAL A 24 0.78 13.98 -6.69
N THR A 25 0.89 13.74 -5.38
CA THR A 25 0.24 14.58 -4.36
C THR A 25 0.82 15.99 -4.36
N ILE A 26 2.14 16.16 -4.54
CA ILE A 26 2.76 17.48 -4.71
C ILE A 26 2.13 18.24 -5.88
N PHE A 27 1.96 17.57 -7.02
CA PHE A 27 1.34 18.19 -8.20
C PHE A 27 -0.12 18.61 -7.93
N VAL A 28 -0.89 17.76 -7.27
CA VAL A 28 -2.29 18.04 -6.91
C VAL A 28 -2.38 19.26 -5.99
N ILE A 29 -1.53 19.34 -4.95
CA ILE A 29 -1.53 20.45 -4.01
C ILE A 29 -1.10 21.75 -4.69
N SER A 30 0.00 21.72 -5.45
CA SER A 30 0.51 22.92 -6.12
C SER A 30 -0.49 23.46 -7.14
N THR A 31 -1.08 22.58 -7.95
CA THR A 31 -2.12 22.97 -8.93
C THR A 31 -3.37 23.49 -8.21
N GLY A 32 -3.84 22.80 -7.17
CA GLY A 32 -5.01 23.22 -6.39
C GLY A 32 -4.81 24.58 -5.71
N ALA A 33 -3.62 24.84 -5.15
CA ALA A 33 -3.29 26.11 -4.54
C ALA A 33 -3.30 27.25 -5.58
N GLY A 34 -2.74 27.02 -6.77
CA GLY A 34 -2.77 27.97 -7.87
C GLY A 34 -4.19 28.33 -8.31
N LEU A 35 -5.09 27.34 -8.40
CA LEU A 35 -6.51 27.58 -8.72
C LEU A 35 -7.25 28.38 -7.64
N ALA A 36 -6.82 28.24 -6.39
CA ALA A 36 -7.38 28.98 -5.25
C ALA A 36 -6.73 30.37 -5.06
N GLY A 37 -5.75 30.75 -5.88
CA GLY A 37 -5.04 32.03 -5.77
C GLY A 37 -4.03 32.07 -4.63
N TYR A 38 -3.57 30.91 -4.14
CA TYR A 38 -2.53 30.80 -3.11
C TYR A 38 -1.19 30.41 -3.73
N GLU A 39 -0.12 30.94 -3.14
CA GLU A 39 1.26 30.66 -3.57
C GLU A 39 2.05 30.08 -2.38
N PRO A 40 1.88 28.77 -2.08
CA PRO A 40 2.51 28.14 -0.93
C PRO A 40 4.02 27.98 -1.14
N SER A 41 4.78 28.03 -0.03
CA SER A 41 6.20 27.67 -0.06
C SER A 41 6.39 26.18 -0.38
N ALA A 42 7.54 25.83 -0.96
CA ALA A 42 7.87 24.45 -1.29
C ALA A 42 7.83 23.53 -0.05
N ASP A 43 8.32 24.02 1.09
CA ASP A 43 8.32 23.27 2.35
C ASP A 43 6.89 22.92 2.81
N TYR A 44 5.94 23.84 2.62
CA TYR A 44 4.54 23.59 2.94
C TYR A 44 3.94 22.50 2.05
N VAL A 45 4.20 22.55 0.74
CA VAL A 45 3.69 21.55 -0.22
C VAL A 45 4.23 20.16 0.11
N VAL A 46 5.52 20.07 0.43
CA VAL A 46 6.18 18.82 0.82
C VAL A 46 5.58 18.27 2.12
N LEU A 47 5.43 19.11 3.15
CA LEU A 47 4.84 18.71 4.43
C LEU A 47 3.39 18.22 4.26
N ALA A 48 2.56 18.98 3.54
CA ALA A 48 1.18 18.62 3.28
C ALA A 48 1.07 17.31 2.49
N ALA A 49 1.89 17.14 1.44
CA ALA A 49 1.95 15.90 0.68
C ALA A 49 2.35 14.71 1.56
N ALA A 50 3.33 14.89 2.44
CA ALA A 50 3.79 13.83 3.34
C ALA A 50 2.68 13.40 4.31
N LEU A 51 1.98 14.36 4.91
CA LEU A 51 0.87 14.08 5.83
C LEU A 51 -0.29 13.36 5.13
N ILE A 52 -0.64 13.77 3.91
CA ILE A 52 -1.68 13.11 3.11
C ILE A 52 -1.26 11.67 2.78
N VAL A 53 -0.04 11.46 2.29
CA VAL A 53 0.45 10.11 1.95
C VAL A 53 0.43 9.19 3.16
N VAL A 54 0.90 9.67 4.32
CA VAL A 54 0.84 8.91 5.58
C VAL A 54 -0.60 8.56 5.95
N ALA A 55 -1.54 9.52 5.86
CA ALA A 55 -2.95 9.26 6.14
C ALA A 55 -3.55 8.19 5.20
N VAL A 56 -3.25 8.24 3.90
CA VAL A 56 -3.76 7.26 2.94
C VAL A 56 -3.18 5.86 3.19
N ILE A 57 -1.90 5.77 3.53
CA ILE A 57 -1.27 4.49 3.87
C ILE A 57 -1.91 3.88 5.12
N LEU A 58 -2.09 4.68 6.18
CA LEU A 58 -2.63 4.20 7.46
C LEU A 58 -4.12 3.83 7.38
N THR A 59 -4.91 4.53 6.56
CA THR A 59 -6.33 4.21 6.32
C THR A 59 -6.54 3.02 5.40
N GLY A 60 -5.46 2.50 4.80
CA GLY A 60 -5.48 1.33 3.95
C GLY A 60 -5.83 1.60 2.48
N GLY A 61 -5.75 2.85 2.03
CA GLY A 61 -5.99 3.22 0.63
C GLY A 61 -5.05 2.52 -0.36
N PHE A 62 -3.87 2.08 0.09
CA PHE A 62 -2.88 1.36 -0.72
C PHE A 62 -2.41 0.03 -0.12
N THR A 63 -3.08 -0.52 0.91
CA THR A 63 -2.64 -1.79 1.50
C THR A 63 -2.75 -2.89 0.44
N PRO A 64 -1.62 -3.43 -0.05
CA PRO A 64 -1.68 -4.49 -1.04
C PRO A 64 -2.37 -5.68 -0.39
N ARG A 65 -3.42 -6.21 -1.02
CA ARG A 65 -4.00 -7.49 -0.60
C ARG A 65 -2.98 -8.57 -0.89
N LEU A 66 -2.14 -8.85 0.10
CA LEU A 66 -1.13 -9.91 0.09
C LEU A 66 -1.77 -11.32 0.15
N SER A 67 -3.06 -11.48 -0.19
CA SER A 67 -3.68 -12.80 -0.36
C SER A 67 -3.16 -13.41 -1.67
N GLY A 68 -1.89 -13.78 -1.69
CA GLY A 68 -1.39 -14.76 -2.63
C GLY A 68 -2.06 -16.09 -2.31
N ASN A 69 -2.82 -16.59 -3.30
CA ASN A 69 -3.21 -17.98 -3.51
C ASN A 69 -2.93 -18.90 -2.31
N ARG A 70 -3.95 -19.13 -1.46
CA ARG A 70 -3.99 -20.43 -0.79
C ARG A 70 -4.24 -21.41 -1.93
N ASP A 71 -3.19 -22.13 -2.31
CA ASP A 71 -3.40 -23.43 -2.95
C ASP A 71 -4.24 -24.21 -1.95
N ASP A 72 -5.56 -24.22 -2.17
CA ASP A 72 -6.44 -25.23 -1.62
C ASP A 72 -5.90 -26.55 -2.20
N GLY A 73 -5.00 -27.19 -1.46
CA GLY A 73 -4.56 -28.53 -1.76
C GLY A 73 -5.79 -29.43 -1.90
N PRO A 74 -5.76 -30.42 -2.81
CA PRO A 74 -6.89 -31.32 -2.98
C PRO A 74 -7.26 -31.87 -1.61
N GLU A 75 -8.54 -31.76 -1.26
CA GLU A 75 -9.12 -32.32 -0.05
C GLU A 75 -8.72 -33.80 0.01
N ASP A 76 -7.70 -34.10 0.81
CA ASP A 76 -7.29 -35.46 1.10
C ASP A 76 -8.53 -36.16 1.66
N GLY A 77 -8.94 -37.18 0.90
CA GLY A 77 -10.22 -37.84 1.02
C GLY A 77 -10.53 -38.24 2.46
N PHE A 78 -11.81 -38.13 2.78
CA PHE A 78 -12.40 -38.81 3.93
C PHE A 78 -11.91 -40.26 3.94
N ASP A 79 -10.95 -40.51 4.83
CA ASP A 79 -10.43 -41.81 5.19
C ASP A 79 -11.60 -42.62 5.75
N ASP A 80 -12.25 -43.40 4.87
CA ASP A 80 -13.32 -44.34 5.16
C ASP A 80 -12.78 -45.52 5.97
N ARG A 81 -12.39 -45.23 7.21
CA ARG A 81 -11.93 -46.21 8.20
C ARG A 81 -13.07 -46.62 9.12
N THR A 82 -14.22 -46.97 8.54
CA THR A 82 -15.30 -47.64 9.28
C THR A 82 -15.04 -49.16 9.33
N PHE A 83 -14.19 -49.55 10.28
CA PHE A 83 -14.19 -50.79 11.07
C PHE A 83 -14.76 -52.07 10.40
N ASN A 84 -13.85 -52.96 9.99
CA ASN A 84 -13.98 -54.41 10.16
C ASN A 84 -13.17 -54.82 11.40
#